data_AF-A0A939XGZ7-F1
#
_entry.id   AF-A0A939XGZ7-F1
#
_cell.length_a   1.000
_cell.length_b   1.000
_cell.length_c   1.000
_cell.angle_alpha   90.00
_cell.angle_beta   90.00
_cell.angle_gamma   90.00
#
_symmetry.space_group_name_H-M   'P 1'
#
loop_
_entity.id
_entity.type
_entity.pdbx_description
1 polymer ?
#
loop_
_entity_poly.entity_id
_entity_poly.type
_entity_poly.pdbx_seq_one_letter_code
_entity_poly.pdbx_strand_id
1 'polypeptide(L)'
;VGGGTPKNFAQDTVVCAEILGHEVPMHKYAIQITVADVRDGACSSSTLLEAGSWGKVSEELQQMVYAEGTTVIPAIASYVYHNGAWKDREYKNWQKIFNK
;
A
#
# COMPACT_ATOMS: atom_id res chain seq x y z
N VAL A 1 3.83 -2.10 5.20
CA VAL A 1 4.27 -3.04 6.26
C VAL A 1 4.75 -2.20 7.43
N GLY A 2 4.29 -2.50 8.64
CA GLY A 2 4.50 -1.65 9.80
C GLY A 2 3.66 -0.37 9.73
N GLY A 3 4.19 0.71 10.27
CA GLY A 3 3.56 2.04 10.31
C GLY A 3 4.60 3.16 10.19
N GLY A 4 4.31 4.32 10.78
CA GLY A 4 5.22 5.47 10.84
C GLY A 4 5.39 6.20 9.50
N THR A 5 6.53 6.87 9.33
CA THR A 5 6.84 7.71 8.16
C THR A 5 6.65 6.99 6.82
N PRO A 6 7.09 5.73 6.63
CA PRO A 6 6.90 5.04 5.36
C PRO A 6 5.42 4.85 4.98
N LYS A 7 4.54 4.64 5.97
CA LYS A 7 3.08 4.55 5.75
C LYS A 7 2.53 5.89 5.29
N ASN A 8 2.80 6.95 6.07
CA ASN A 8 2.28 8.28 5.79
C ASN A 8 2.76 8.78 4.42
N PHE A 9 4.05 8.65 4.13
CA PHE A 9 4.62 9.10 2.85
C PHE A 9 3.96 8.41 1.65
N ALA A 10 3.76 7.09 1.71
CA ALA A 10 3.12 6.37 0.60
C ALA A 10 1.64 6.74 0.42
N GLN A 11 0.92 7.07 1.50
CA GLN A 11 -0.50 7.45 1.42
C GLN A 11 -0.68 8.92 1.01
N ASP A 12 0.20 9.80 1.46
CA ASP A 12 0.11 11.25 1.22
C ASP A 12 0.51 11.63 -0.22
N THR A 13 1.16 10.75 -0.99
CA THR A 13 1.55 11.06 -2.37
C THR A 13 0.37 11.45 -3.27
N VAL A 14 -0.82 10.90 -3.03
CA VAL A 14 -2.04 11.23 -3.79
C VAL A 14 -2.44 12.68 -3.49
N VAL A 15 -2.57 13.02 -2.21
CA VAL A 15 -2.93 14.37 -1.75
C VAL A 15 -1.89 15.40 -2.16
N CYS A 16 -0.60 15.07 -2.06
CA CYS A 16 0.47 15.96 -2.51
C CYS A 16 0.39 16.26 -4.01
N ALA A 17 0.06 15.26 -4.84
CA ALA A 17 -0.09 15.46 -6.28
C ALA A 17 -1.30 16.35 -6.60
N GLU A 18 -2.43 16.16 -5.92
CA GLU A 18 -3.60 17.03 -6.05
C GLU A 18 -3.30 18.49 -5.66
N ILE A 19 -2.57 18.71 -4.56
CA ILE A 19 -2.14 20.06 -4.13
C ILE A 19 -1.24 20.72 -5.19
N LEU A 20 -0.43 19.93 -5.91
CA LEU A 20 0.41 20.41 -7.01
C LEU A 20 -0.36 20.63 -8.32
N GLY A 21 -1.68 20.43 -8.33
CA GLY A 21 -2.54 20.62 -9.49
C GLY A 21 -2.60 19.42 -10.44
N HIS A 22 -2.12 18.25 -10.01
CA HIS A 22 -2.24 17.01 -10.77
C HIS A 22 -3.46 16.21 -10.31
N GLU A 23 -4.37 15.91 -11.24
CA GLU A 23 -5.48 15.00 -10.98
C GLU A 23 -4.96 13.56 -11.04
N VAL A 24 -4.83 12.92 -9.87
CA VAL A 24 -4.35 11.55 -9.74
C VAL A 24 -5.42 10.66 -9.11
N PRO A 25 -5.58 9.41 -9.58
CA PRO A 25 -6.50 8.48 -8.95
C PRO A 25 -5.99 8.04 -7.58
N MET A 26 -6.91 7.80 -6.66
CA MET A 26 -6.62 7.17 -5.36
C MET A 26 -5.93 5.82 -5.52
N HIS A 27 -5.23 5.37 -4.48
CA HIS A 27 -4.64 4.03 -4.47
C HIS A 27 -5.73 2.97 -4.67
N LYS A 28 -5.64 2.23 -5.78
CA LYS A 28 -6.63 1.20 -6.16
C LYS A 28 -6.59 -0.01 -5.24
N TYR A 29 -5.45 -0.32 -4.64
CA TYR A 29 -5.28 -1.47 -3.73
C TYR A 29 -4.45 -1.04 -2.54
N ALA A 30 -4.87 -1.44 -1.33
CA ALA A 30 -4.09 -1.18 -0.12
C ALA A 30 -4.08 -2.40 0.81
N ILE A 31 -2.89 -2.88 1.15
CA ILE A 31 -2.70 -3.94 2.14
C ILE A 31 -1.76 -3.42 3.22
N GLN A 32 -2.27 -3.30 4.45
CA GLN A 32 -1.51 -2.87 5.60
C GLN A 32 -1.24 -4.07 6.50
N ILE A 33 0.01 -4.49 6.61
CA ILE A 33 0.45 -5.49 7.60
C ILE A 33 1.02 -4.72 8.78
N THR A 34 0.43 -4.85 9.97
CA THR A 34 0.86 -4.09 11.15
C THR A 34 0.56 -4.84 12.45
N VAL A 35 1.32 -4.53 13.50
CA VAL A 35 1.00 -4.91 14.88
C VAL A 35 0.44 -3.73 15.69
N ALA A 36 0.37 -2.54 15.05
CA ALA A 36 -0.16 -1.34 15.69
C ALA A 36 -1.66 -1.46 15.94
N ASP A 37 -2.07 -1.09 17.15
CA ASP A 37 -3.45 -1.20 17.59
C ASP A 37 -4.18 0.12 17.37
N VAL A 38 -5.35 0.06 16.73
CA VAL A 38 -6.17 1.24 16.40
C VAL A 38 -6.55 2.10 17.62
N ARG A 39 -6.55 1.52 18.82
CA ARG A 39 -6.90 2.22 20.07
C ARG A 39 -5.86 3.26 20.48
N ASP A 40 -4.63 3.16 19.96
CA ASP A 40 -3.57 4.11 20.30
C ASP A 40 -3.77 5.49 19.62
N GLY A 41 -4.67 5.59 18.62
CA GLY A 41 -4.97 6.82 17.90
C GLY A 41 -3.80 7.41 17.11
N ALA A 42 -2.71 6.67 16.91
CA ALA A 42 -1.54 7.13 16.19
C ALA A 42 -1.72 7.02 14.68
N CYS A 43 -1.06 7.88 13.90
CA CYS A 43 -1.04 7.77 12.44
C CYS A 43 -0.51 6.40 11.96
N SER A 44 0.31 5.73 12.77
CA SER A 44 0.79 4.36 12.51
C SER A 44 -0.32 3.31 12.56
N SER A 45 -1.33 3.48 13.42
CA SER A 45 -2.43 2.54 13.61
C SER A 45 -3.71 2.94 12.86
N SER A 46 -3.78 4.15 12.29
CA SER A 46 -4.95 4.61 11.53
C SER A 46 -5.41 3.58 10.50
N THR A 47 -6.72 3.39 10.41
CA THR A 47 -7.30 2.36 9.54
C THR A 47 -7.24 2.78 8.08
N LEU A 48 -7.28 1.81 7.15
CA LEU A 48 -7.38 2.14 5.73
C LEU A 48 -8.74 2.80 5.38
N LEU A 49 -9.80 2.51 6.15
CA LEU A 49 -11.09 3.21 6.05
C LEU A 49 -10.96 4.68 6.41
N GLU A 50 -10.22 4.98 7.47
CA GLU A 50 -9.88 6.36 7.82
C GLU A 50 -9.02 7.02 6.73
N ALA A 51 -8.08 6.30 6.11
CA ALA A 51 -7.33 6.84 4.97
C ALA A 51 -8.22 7.09 3.73
N GLY A 52 -9.28 6.30 3.55
CA GLY A 52 -10.29 6.49 2.50
C GLY A 52 -11.07 7.80 2.65
N SER A 53 -11.38 8.23 3.88
CA SER A 53 -12.10 9.49 4.12
C SER A 53 -11.31 10.74 3.70
N TRP A 54 -9.98 10.61 3.58
CA TRP A 54 -9.08 11.66 3.10
C TRP A 54 -8.78 11.56 1.59
N GLY A 55 -9.46 10.67 0.85
CA GLY A 55 -9.19 10.47 -0.57
C GLY A 55 -7.85 9.79 -0.87
N LYS A 56 -7.25 9.09 0.10
CA LYS A 56 -5.92 8.45 -0.10
C LYS A 56 -6.04 7.06 -0.71
N VAL A 57 -7.06 6.30 -0.32
CA VAL A 57 -7.21 4.87 -0.64
C VAL A 57 -8.64 4.60 -1.11
N SER A 58 -8.81 3.82 -2.18
CA SER A 58 -10.13 3.34 -2.61
C SER A 58 -10.73 2.38 -1.59
N GLU A 59 -11.98 2.62 -1.20
CA GLU A 59 -12.67 1.84 -0.16
C GLU A 59 -12.93 0.37 -0.57
N GLU A 60 -12.92 0.07 -1.86
CA GLU A 60 -13.36 -1.22 -2.40
C GLU A 60 -12.33 -2.35 -2.18
N LEU A 61 -11.02 -2.04 -2.21
CA LEU A 61 -9.95 -3.05 -2.31
C LEU A 61 -8.84 -2.78 -1.28
N GLN A 62 -9.24 -2.77 -0.01
CA GLN A 62 -8.36 -2.53 1.13
C GLN A 62 -8.40 -3.68 2.15
N GLN A 63 -7.26 -3.98 2.77
CA GLN A 63 -7.17 -4.99 3.83
C GLN A 63 -6.15 -4.62 4.91
N MET A 64 -6.60 -4.61 6.17
CA MET A 64 -5.72 -4.58 7.35
C MET A 64 -5.40 -6.02 7.79
N VAL A 65 -4.13 -6.33 7.99
CA VAL A 65 -3.63 -7.62 8.47
C VAL A 65 -2.86 -7.39 9.77
N TYR A 66 -3.46 -7.81 10.88
CA TYR A 66 -2.85 -7.66 12.21
C TYR A 66 -1.91 -8.83 12.49
N ALA A 67 -0.66 -8.69 12.06
CA ALA A 67 0.36 -9.72 12.22
C ALA A 67 1.76 -9.12 12.15
N GLU A 68 2.72 -9.85 12.73
CA GLU A 68 4.14 -9.52 12.63
C GLU A 68 4.64 -9.79 11.20
N GLY A 69 5.33 -8.81 10.61
CA GLY A 69 5.67 -8.82 9.18
C GLY A 69 6.52 -10.01 8.74
N THR A 70 7.47 -10.46 9.55
CA THR A 70 8.36 -11.57 9.18
C THR A 70 7.64 -12.90 9.08
N THR A 71 6.50 -13.08 9.76
CA THR A 71 5.69 -14.30 9.65
C THR A 71 4.81 -14.32 8.40
N VAL A 72 4.13 -13.22 8.08
CA VAL A 72 3.10 -13.21 7.03
C VAL A 72 3.64 -12.83 5.66
N ILE A 73 4.68 -12.00 5.57
CA ILE A 73 5.21 -11.56 4.27
C ILE A 73 5.79 -12.73 3.47
N PRO A 74 6.61 -13.63 4.05
CA PRO A 74 7.11 -14.81 3.33
C PRO A 74 5.98 -15.75 2.91
N ALA A 75 4.93 -15.89 3.73
CA ALA A 75 3.77 -16.72 3.41
C ALA A 75 3.00 -16.16 2.20
N ILE A 76 2.73 -14.85 2.18
CA ILE A 76 2.08 -14.18 1.04
C ILE A 76 2.94 -14.31 -0.22
N ALA A 77 4.25 -14.04 -0.11
CA ALA A 77 5.17 -14.14 -1.23
C ALA A 77 5.23 -15.56 -1.80
N SER A 78 5.32 -16.57 -0.92
CA SER A 78 5.32 -17.99 -1.29
C SER A 78 4.03 -18.37 -2.03
N TYR A 79 2.87 -18.00 -1.49
CA TYR A 79 1.58 -18.27 -2.11
C TYR A 79 1.47 -17.67 -3.52
N VAL A 80 1.80 -16.38 -3.67
CA VAL A 80 1.74 -15.67 -4.97
C VAL A 80 2.73 -16.29 -5.97
N TYR A 81 3.91 -16.69 -5.51
CA TYR A 81 4.93 -17.31 -6.36
C TYR A 81 4.48 -18.68 -6.87
N HIS A 82 3.98 -19.54 -5.98
CA HIS A 82 3.55 -20.91 -6.33
C HIS A 82 2.27 -20.94 -7.15
N ASN A 83 1.36 -19.99 -6.97
CA ASN A 83 0.18 -19.85 -7.82
C ASN A 83 0.52 -19.39 -9.25
N GLY A 84 1.77 -19.02 -9.52
CA GLY A 84 2.21 -18.69 -10.88
C GLY A 84 1.62 -17.40 -11.43
N ALA A 85 1.01 -16.55 -10.59
CA ALA A 85 0.42 -15.28 -11.01
C ALA A 85 1.41 -14.31 -11.68
N TRP A 86 2.72 -14.57 -11.53
CA TRP A 86 3.78 -13.81 -12.19
C TRP A 86 4.02 -14.24 -13.65
N LYS A 87 3.60 -15.44 -14.06
CA LYS A 87 3.88 -15.99 -15.40
C LYS A 87 3.19 -15.22 -16.51
N ASP A 88 1.97 -14.75 -16.25
CA ASP A 88 1.16 -14.00 -17.21
C ASP A 88 1.37 -12.47 -17.12
N ARG A 89 2.26 -12.00 -16.23
CA ARG A 89 2.50 -10.56 -16.06
C ARG A 89 3.50 -10.07 -17.10
N GLU A 90 3.18 -8.96 -17.74
CA GLU A 90 4.12 -8.26 -18.61
C GLU A 90 5.33 -7.79 -17.79
N TYR A 91 6.53 -8.17 -18.24
CA TYR A 91 7.78 -7.77 -17.59
C TYR A 91 8.03 -6.28 -17.79
N LYS A 92 8.01 -5.51 -16.71
CA LYS A 92 8.28 -4.07 -16.76
C LYS A 92 9.79 -3.83 -16.90
N ASN A 93 10.21 -3.47 -18.11
CA ASN A 93 11.58 -3.12 -18.45
C ASN A 93 11.97 -1.73 -17.94
N TRP A 94 11.96 -1.53 -16.62
CA TRP A 94 12.19 -0.22 -15.99
C TRP A 94 13.56 0.41 -16.34
N GLN A 95 14.54 -0.39 -16.76
CA GLN A 95 15.81 0.11 -17.30
C GLN A 95 15.61 1.07 -18.49
N LYS A 96 14.55 0.88 -19.28
CA LYS A 96 14.24 1.75 -20.42
C LYS A 96 13.81 3.16 -20.00
N ILE A 97 13.47 3.41 -18.73
CA ILE A 97 13.15 4.76 -18.23
C ILE A 97 14.33 5.73 -18.41
N PHE A 98 15.56 5.21 -18.33
CA PHE A 98 16.79 6.02 -18.43
C PHE A 98 17.37 6.08 -19.83
N ASN A 99 16.83 5.32 -20.78
CA ASN A 99 17.21 5.38 -22.19
C ASN A 99 16.43 6.52 -22.85
N LYS A 100 16.90 7.76 -22.62
CA LYS A 100 16.59 8.92 -23.44
C LYS A 100 17.59 9.03 -24.58
#